data_AF-A0A496A6E5-F1
#
_entry.id   AF-A0A496A6E5-F1
#
_cell.length_a   1.000
_cell.length_b   1.000
_cell.length_c   1.000
_cell.angle_alpha   90.00
_cell.angle_beta   90.00
_cell.angle_gamma   90.00
#
_symmetry.space_group_name_H-M   'P 1'
#
loop_
_entity.id
_entity.type
_entity.pdbx_description
1 polymer ?
#
loop_
_entity_poly.entity_id
_entity_poly.type
_entity_poly.pdbx_seq_one_letter_code
_entity_poly.pdbx_strand_id
1 'polypeptide(L)'
;MAEFAQMPPRIQKTVQAYIHADEAVDLCILGRSSLLRPDFVFITTRRVLVLDERYIGSLAVSYANIRCNLLFTEIREVKLVRQFKHRLLSQAKLEISVVRNVHWIDNINFRSARCAYMYITEQITKRKEMP
;
A
#
# COMPACT_ATOMS: atom_id res chain seq x y z
N MET A 1 -7.20 -2.87 11.17
CA MET A 1 -7.18 -2.30 9.81
C MET A 1 -7.70 -0.88 9.91
N ALA A 2 -7.18 0.05 9.13
CA ALA A 2 -7.71 1.40 9.13
C ALA A 2 -8.93 1.46 8.21
N GLU A 3 -9.89 2.31 8.52
CA GLU A 3 -11.02 2.56 7.63
C GLU A 3 -10.68 3.70 6.68
N PHE A 4 -11.08 3.59 5.41
CA PHE A 4 -10.84 4.65 4.43
C PHE A 4 -11.41 6.00 4.87
N ALA A 5 -12.63 5.99 5.44
CA ALA A 5 -13.32 7.17 5.96
C ALA A 5 -12.57 7.87 7.12
N GLN A 6 -11.69 7.15 7.82
CA GLN A 6 -10.90 7.68 8.93
C GLN A 6 -9.56 8.27 8.49
N MET A 7 -9.22 8.19 7.19
CA MET A 7 -7.96 8.75 6.68
C MET A 7 -7.97 10.27 6.66
N PRO A 8 -6.80 10.95 6.66
CA PRO A 8 -6.76 12.39 6.48
C PRO A 8 -7.51 12.80 5.19
N PRO A 9 -8.34 13.87 5.21
CA PRO A 9 -9.17 14.24 4.06
C PRO A 9 -8.38 14.45 2.77
N ARG A 10 -7.13 14.90 2.87
CA ARG A 10 -6.24 15.05 1.70
C ARG A 10 -5.89 13.70 1.07
N ILE A 11 -5.55 12.71 1.89
CA ILE A 11 -5.28 11.35 1.43
C ILE A 11 -6.53 10.75 0.79
N GLN A 12 -7.71 10.93 1.40
CA GLN A 12 -8.98 10.47 0.81
C GLN A 12 -9.22 11.08 -0.57
N LYS A 13 -9.07 12.41 -0.70
CA LYS A 13 -9.23 13.12 -1.99
C LYS A 13 -8.25 12.60 -3.04
N THR A 14 -6.98 12.39 -2.69
CA THR A 14 -6.00 11.88 -3.64
C THR A 14 -6.30 10.44 -4.04
N VAL A 15 -6.71 9.57 -3.12
CA VAL A 15 -7.13 8.20 -3.48
C VAL A 15 -8.33 8.23 -4.42
N GLN A 16 -9.35 9.02 -4.11
CA GLN A 16 -10.55 9.19 -4.96
C GLN A 16 -10.24 9.70 -6.37
N ALA A 17 -9.20 10.52 -6.52
CA ALA A 17 -8.77 11.02 -7.83
C ALA A 17 -8.05 9.94 -8.69
N TYR A 18 -7.58 8.85 -8.08
CA TYR A 18 -6.80 7.80 -8.76
C TYR A 18 -7.54 6.48 -8.95
N ILE A 19 -8.64 6.26 -8.22
CA ILE A 19 -9.51 5.09 -8.36
C ILE A 19 -10.62 5.37 -9.37
N HIS A 20 -11.05 4.35 -10.11
CA HIS A 20 -12.21 4.47 -10.99
C HIS A 20 -13.53 4.44 -10.21
N ALA A 21 -14.62 4.91 -10.82
CA ALA A 21 -15.95 4.92 -10.19
C ALA A 21 -16.46 3.52 -9.79
N ASP A 22 -15.96 2.47 -10.46
CA ASP A 22 -16.27 1.06 -10.19
C ASP A 22 -15.21 0.35 -9.34
N GLU A 23 -14.23 1.10 -8.81
CA GLU A 23 -13.16 0.59 -7.98
C GLU A 23 -13.41 0.94 -6.51
N ALA A 24 -13.43 -0.08 -5.65
CA ALA A 24 -13.65 0.08 -4.22
C ALA A 24 -12.35 -0.17 -3.44
N VAL A 25 -12.18 0.54 -2.31
CA VAL A 25 -11.08 0.30 -1.38
C VAL A 25 -11.47 -0.83 -0.44
N ASP A 26 -10.77 -1.96 -0.51
CA ASP A 26 -11.07 -3.16 0.29
C ASP A 26 -10.22 -3.22 1.56
N LEU A 27 -9.01 -2.67 1.51
CA LEU A 27 -8.07 -2.66 2.62
C LEU A 27 -7.36 -1.32 2.74
N CYS A 28 -7.31 -0.77 3.96
CA CYS A 28 -6.36 0.27 4.30
C CYS A 28 -5.41 -0.20 5.41
N ILE A 29 -4.11 -0.05 5.17
CA ILE A 29 -3.05 -0.36 6.14
C ILE A 29 -2.05 0.78 6.21
N LEU A 30 -1.31 0.80 7.31
CA LEU A 30 -0.23 1.75 7.52
C LEU A 30 1.11 1.01 7.45
N GLY A 31 2.00 1.51 6.61
CA GLY A 31 3.42 1.16 6.58
C GLY A 31 4.27 2.35 7.00
N ARG A 32 5.59 2.22 6.90
CA ARG A 32 6.53 3.34 7.02
C ARG A 32 7.76 3.11 6.15
N SER A 33 7.97 3.95 5.14
CA SER A 33 9.26 4.06 4.46
C SER A 33 10.23 5.00 5.16
N SER A 34 9.75 5.84 6.07
CA SER A 34 10.58 6.72 6.89
C SER A 34 10.14 6.66 8.35
N LEU A 35 11.06 6.91 9.29
CA LEU A 35 10.77 6.85 10.73
C LEU A 35 9.66 7.83 11.15
N LEU A 36 9.58 8.98 10.46
CA LEU A 36 8.75 10.11 10.85
C LEU A 36 7.44 10.22 10.08
N ARG A 37 7.26 9.48 8.97
CA ARG A 37 6.09 9.64 8.12
C ARG A 37 5.47 8.29 7.75
N PRO A 38 4.17 8.12 8.00
CA PRO A 38 3.47 6.90 7.62
C PRO A 38 3.31 6.81 6.10
N ASP A 39 3.34 5.59 5.62
CA ASP A 39 2.80 5.25 4.31
C ASP A 39 1.34 4.85 4.48
N PHE A 40 0.47 5.51 3.74
CA PHE A 40 -0.93 5.14 3.61
C PHE A 40 -1.08 4.19 2.43
N VAL A 41 -1.39 2.94 2.73
CA VAL A 41 -1.48 1.88 1.73
C VAL A 41 -2.94 1.49 1.56
N PHE A 42 -3.42 1.60 0.33
CA PHE A 42 -4.76 1.29 -0.10
C PHE A 42 -4.69 0.10 -1.06
N ILE A 43 -5.44 -0.94 -0.75
CA ILE A 43 -5.62 -2.08 -1.65
C ILE A 43 -7.07 -2.05 -2.07
N THR A 44 -7.27 -1.94 -3.37
CA THR A 44 -8.58 -1.83 -3.99
C THR A 44 -8.94 -3.14 -4.69
N THR A 45 -10.10 -3.16 -5.34
CA THR A 45 -10.52 -4.26 -6.23
C THR A 45 -9.61 -4.42 -7.46
N ARG A 46 -8.74 -3.45 -7.75
CA ARG A 46 -7.89 -3.44 -8.97
C ARG A 46 -6.41 -3.25 -8.73
N ARG A 47 -6.02 -2.61 -7.64
CA ARG A 47 -4.66 -2.09 -7.50
C ARG A 47 -4.17 -2.01 -6.07
N VAL A 48 -2.86 -1.85 -5.94
CA VAL A 48 -2.19 -1.41 -4.72
C VAL A 48 -1.73 0.03 -4.93
N LEU A 49 -2.23 0.95 -4.10
CA LEU A 49 -1.90 2.36 -4.11
C LEU A 49 -1.23 2.73 -2.78
N VAL A 50 -0.06 3.36 -2.83
CA VAL A 50 0.68 3.79 -1.65
C VAL A 50 0.96 5.28 -1.73
N LEU A 51 0.56 6.00 -0.69
CA LEU A 51 0.76 7.43 -0.56
C LEU A 51 1.64 7.74 0.66
N ASP A 52 2.50 8.73 0.54
CA ASP A 52 3.17 9.39 1.66
C ASP A 52 2.78 10.87 1.71
N GLU A 53 2.87 11.48 2.89
CA GLU A 53 2.70 12.92 3.01
C GLU A 53 4.07 13.61 2.91
N ARG A 54 4.17 14.58 1.99
CA ARG A 54 5.39 15.36 1.77
C ARG A 54 5.14 16.83 2.03
N TYR A 55 6.20 17.54 2.36
CA TYR A 55 6.16 18.96 2.70
C TYR A 55 7.05 19.71 1.71
N ILE A 56 6.58 20.85 1.21
CA ILE A 56 7.34 21.71 0.31
C ILE A 56 8.00 22.84 1.13
N GLY A 57 9.31 22.75 1.32
CA GLY A 57 10.13 23.81 1.91
C GLY A 57 9.71 24.28 3.31
N SER A 58 10.06 25.52 3.66
CA SER A 58 9.72 26.17 4.95
C SER A 58 8.25 26.62 5.05
N LEU A 59 7.44 26.41 4.00
CA LEU A 59 6.11 27.01 3.88
C LEU A 59 5.00 26.24 4.62
N ALA A 60 5.34 25.20 5.39
CA ALA A 60 4.38 24.36 6.12
C ALA A 60 3.25 23.75 5.24
N VAL A 61 3.40 23.75 3.91
CA VAL A 61 2.43 23.17 2.99
C VAL A 61 2.75 21.68 2.81
N SER A 62 1.81 20.82 3.21
CA SER A 62 1.89 19.38 2.98
C SER A 62 0.99 18.92 1.83
N TYR A 63 1.47 17.94 1.07
CA TYR A 63 0.77 17.32 -0.06
C TYR A 63 0.86 15.80 0.01
N ALA A 64 -0.15 15.13 -0.54
CA ALA A 64 -0.15 13.69 -0.70
C ALA A 64 0.66 13.33 -1.96
N ASN A 65 1.72 12.56 -1.79
CA ASN A 65 2.56 12.07 -2.87
C ASN A 65 2.27 10.59 -3.11
N ILE A 66 2.15 10.20 -4.37
CA ILE A 66 1.95 8.80 -4.73
C ILE A 66 3.30 8.14 -4.92
N ARG A 67 3.61 7.21 -4.02
CA ARG A 67 4.84 6.42 -4.06
C ARG A 67 4.70 5.16 -4.91
N CYS A 68 3.49 4.63 -4.99
CA CYS A 68 3.21 3.37 -5.66
C CYS A 68 1.78 3.39 -6.19
N ASN A 69 1.57 3.00 -7.44
CA ASN A 69 0.26 2.82 -8.05
C ASN A 69 0.39 1.62 -9.00
N LEU A 70 0.06 0.42 -8.52
CA LEU A 70 0.31 -0.84 -9.22
C LEU A 70 -0.99 -1.60 -9.43
N LEU A 71 -1.35 -1.85 -10.68
CA LEU A 71 -2.46 -2.73 -11.01
C LEU A 71 -2.10 -4.17 -10.66
N PHE A 72 -3.07 -4.98 -10.24
CA PHE A 72 -2.82 -6.40 -9.98
C PHE A 72 -2.30 -7.16 -11.21
N THR A 73 -2.66 -6.72 -12.42
CA THR A 73 -2.17 -7.27 -13.68
C THR A 73 -0.67 -7.04 -13.91
N GLU A 74 -0.08 -6.04 -13.26
CA GLU A 74 1.35 -5.72 -13.36
C GLU A 74 2.19 -6.49 -12.32
N ILE A 75 1.54 -6.97 -11.25
CA ILE A 75 2.21 -7.65 -10.14
C ILE A 75 2.45 -9.12 -10.50
N ARG A 76 3.73 -9.50 -10.51
CA ARG A 76 4.16 -10.88 -10.80
C ARG A 76 4.15 -11.75 -9.56
N GLU A 77 4.64 -11.19 -8.46
CA GLU A 77 4.84 -11.89 -7.19
C GLU A 77 4.75 -10.90 -6.02
N VAL A 78 4.27 -11.38 -4.88
CA VAL A 78 4.36 -10.67 -3.60
C VAL A 78 5.02 -11.58 -2.58
N LYS A 79 5.90 -11.03 -1.74
CA LYS A 79 6.53 -11.72 -0.61
C LYS A 79 6.25 -11.00 0.70
N LEU A 80 5.98 -11.78 1.74
CA LEU A 80 5.89 -11.31 3.12
C LEU A 80 7.20 -11.60 3.84
N VAL A 81 7.98 -10.56 4.14
CA VAL A 81 9.34 -10.68 4.68
C VAL A 81 9.43 -10.20 6.12
N ARG A 82 10.05 -10.99 6.99
CA ARG A 82 10.28 -10.66 8.41
C ARG A 82 11.75 -10.85 8.81
N GLN A 83 12.49 -9.74 8.75
CA GLN A 83 13.84 -9.65 9.30
C GLN A 83 13.81 -9.61 10.84
N PHE A 84 14.97 -9.78 11.48
CA PHE A 84 15.09 -9.77 12.94
C PHE A 84 14.47 -8.52 13.57
N LYS A 85 14.78 -7.32 13.06
CA LYS A 85 14.18 -6.03 13.51
C LYS A 85 12.65 -6.03 13.43
N HIS A 86 12.07 -6.64 12.39
CA HIS A 86 10.62 -6.73 12.21
C HIS A 86 9.99 -7.67 13.24
N ARG A 87 10.67 -8.76 13.58
CA ARG A 87 10.17 -9.70 14.59
C ARG A 87 10.11 -9.03 15.97
N LEU A 88 11.13 -8.27 16.34
CA LEU A 88 11.19 -7.53 17.60
C LEU A 88 10.06 -6.49 17.72
N LEU A 89 9.69 -5.83 16.63
CA LEU A 89 8.66 -4.79 16.62
C LEU A 89 7.27 -5.28 16.20
N SER A 90 7.06 -6.60 16.07
CA SER A 90 5.82 -7.19 15.54
C SER A 90 5.40 -6.61 14.17
N GLN A 91 6.39 -6.35 13.33
CA GLN A 91 6.25 -5.78 12.00
C GLN A 91 6.61 -6.80 10.91
N ALA A 92 6.40 -6.39 9.66
CA ALA A 92 6.84 -7.07 8.45
C ALA A 92 6.98 -6.08 7.28
N LYS A 93 7.60 -6.57 6.21
CA LYS A 93 7.73 -5.90 4.91
C LYS A 93 6.96 -6.68 3.85
N LEU A 94 6.27 -5.97 2.97
CA LEU A 94 5.79 -6.52 1.71
C LEU A 94 6.75 -6.14 0.59
N GLU A 95 7.18 -7.13 -0.17
CA GLU A 95 7.93 -6.94 -1.42
C GLU A 95 7.01 -7.31 -2.58
N ILE A 96 6.76 -6.34 -3.47
CA ILE A 96 5.86 -6.48 -4.61
C ILE A 96 6.70 -6.39 -5.87
N SER A 97 6.87 -7.54 -6.55
CA SER A 97 7.66 -7.64 -7.77
C SER A 97 6.79 -7.37 -8.99
N VAL A 98 7.26 -6.46 -9.84
CA VAL A 98 6.73 -6.20 -11.19
C VAL A 98 7.79 -6.54 -12.23
N VAL A 99 7.49 -6.39 -13.53
CA VAL A 99 8.38 -6.85 -14.63
C VAL A 99 9.83 -6.35 -14.50
N ARG A 100 10.02 -5.09 -14.10
CA ARG A 100 11.34 -4.41 -14.11
C ARG A 100 11.76 -3.84 -12.76
N ASN A 101 10.98 -4.06 -11.71
CA ASN A 101 11.23 -3.40 -10.42
C ASN A 101 10.63 -4.19 -9.25
N VAL A 102 11.06 -3.85 -8.04
CA VAL A 102 10.47 -4.35 -6.80
C VAL A 102 10.08 -3.15 -5.94
N HIS A 103 8.79 -3.09 -5.58
CA HIS A 103 8.26 -2.08 -4.68
C HIS A 103 8.22 -2.64 -3.26
N TRP A 104 8.63 -1.83 -2.29
CA TRP A 104 8.63 -2.23 -0.88
C TRP A 104 7.68 -1.38 -0.07
N ILE A 105 6.91 -2.05 0.79
CA ILE A 105 6.11 -1.43 1.84
C ILE A 105 6.62 -2.00 3.16
N ASP A 106 7.37 -1.19 3.90
CA ASP A 106 8.12 -1.64 5.07
C ASP A 106 7.43 -1.26 6.39
N ASN A 107 7.87 -1.86 7.50
CA ASN A 107 7.44 -1.55 8.87
C ASN A 107 5.91 -1.61 9.10
N ILE A 108 5.21 -2.47 8.36
CA ILE A 108 3.78 -2.70 8.52
C ILE A 108 3.57 -3.59 9.75
N ASN A 109 2.54 -3.36 10.57
CA ASN A 109 2.14 -4.33 11.60
C ASN A 109 1.94 -5.72 10.97
N PHE A 110 2.48 -6.77 11.59
CA PHE A 110 2.51 -8.11 11.00
C PHE A 110 1.12 -8.65 10.63
N ARG A 111 0.10 -8.40 11.45
CA ARG A 111 -1.28 -8.84 11.16
C ARG A 111 -1.80 -8.17 9.89
N SER A 112 -1.65 -6.84 9.80
CA SER A 112 -2.04 -6.07 8.61
C SER A 112 -1.26 -6.48 7.37
N ALA A 113 0.05 -6.72 7.51
CA ALA A 113 0.91 -7.17 6.41
C ALA A 113 0.47 -8.54 5.89
N ARG A 114 0.12 -9.47 6.78
CA ARG A 114 -0.39 -10.79 6.41
C ARG A 114 -1.74 -10.71 5.70
N CYS A 115 -2.67 -9.90 6.19
CA CYS A 115 -3.96 -9.67 5.52
C CYS A 115 -3.76 -9.10 4.11
N ALA A 116 -2.92 -8.09 3.98
CA ALA A 116 -2.58 -7.48 2.71
C ALA A 116 -1.92 -8.46 1.75
N TYR A 117 -0.95 -9.23 2.23
CA TYR A 117 -0.30 -10.30 1.47
C TYR A 117 -1.34 -11.28 0.90
N MET A 118 -2.19 -11.84 1.77
CA MET A 118 -3.21 -12.80 1.36
C MET A 118 -4.16 -12.21 0.31
N TYR A 119 -4.63 -10.99 0.53
CA TYR A 119 -5.55 -10.32 -0.38
C TYR A 119 -4.92 -10.08 -1.76
N ILE A 120 -3.70 -9.54 -1.80
CA ILE A 120 -3.02 -9.25 -3.07
C ILE A 120 -2.72 -10.55 -3.82
N THR A 121 -2.25 -11.60 -3.13
CA THR A 121 -2.00 -12.91 -3.74
C THR A 121 -3.28 -13.50 -4.32
N GLU A 122 -4.40 -13.44 -3.61
CA GLU A 122 -5.69 -13.91 -4.10
C GLU A 122 -6.12 -13.17 -5.38
N GLN A 123 -5.96 -11.84 -5.41
CA GLN A 123 -6.31 -11.02 -6.58
C GLN A 123 -5.42 -11.33 -7.80
N ILE A 124 -4.13 -11.60 -7.59
CA ILE A 124 -3.21 -12.00 -8.67
C ILE A 124 -3.62 -13.36 -9.24
N THR A 125 -3.94 -14.33 -8.38
CA THR A 125 -4.36 -15.67 -8.82
C THR A 125 -5.66 -15.62 -9.62
N LYS A 126 -6.70 -14.97 -9.09
CA LYS A 126 -7.99 -14.82 -9.79
C LYS A 126 -7.84 -14.25 -11.21
N ARG A 127 -6.95 -13.27 -11.39
CA ARG A 127 -6.73 -12.61 -12.69
C ARG A 127 -5.90 -13.43 -13.66
N LYS A 128 -5.08 -14.37 -13.19
CA LYS A 128 -4.39 -15.32 -14.08
C LYS A 128 -5.33 -16.38 -14.63
N GLU A 129 -6.42 -16.65 -13.93
CA GLU A 129 -7.44 -17.64 -14.29
C GLU A 129 -8.54 -17.07 -15.20
N MET A 130 -8.60 -15.75 -15.37
CA MET A 130 -9.51 -15.09 -16.31
C MET A 130 -8.79 -14.85 -17.64
N PRO A 131 -9.21 -15.53 -18.74
CA PRO A 131 -8.58 -15.43 -20.06
C PRO A 131 -8.78 -14.06 -20.74
#